data_AF-I9V648-F1
#
_entry.id   AF-I9V648-F1
#
_cell.length_a   1.000
_cell.length_b   1.000
_cell.length_c   1.000
_cell.angle_alpha   90.00
_cell.angle_beta   90.00
_cell.angle_gamma   90.00
#
_symmetry.space_group_name_H-M   'P 1'
#
loop_
_entity.id
_entity.type
_entity.pdbx_description
1 polymer ?
#
loop_
_entity_poly.entity_id
_entity_poly.type
_entity_poly.pdbx_seq_one_letter_code
_entity_poly.pdbx_strand_id
1 'polypeptide(L)'
;MTEEELKIKFDHIQGIFNRCVNHANQVLTDSIAAKSVYLNKEQADKLEQQEYIRTADELAQLYIRYSVLNDIQSFYSVSDFFWESGFYESLKSDEKRKYMSFNPLSFDYSRYEQDNTVYDKELPYFSVVVKTVVLERYSAYLRKKKESKVQAEVQPHQEEPQPIQDKYQEPKIIPHVAKTENPFKSILNDRQIGLLVDCINEVEIFNAPMTFEDLKAILSCKPKVIFRSNNNRLVAFLFSELSNHGLITPNWQSVIAKNKLFVTKNIKKDKYLNQGDLATAANYVKGLEYEKDYAIISNYIKQLKKL
;
A
#
# COMPACT_ATOMS: atom_id res chain seq x y z
N MET A 1 -22.43 -27.50 -2.13
CA MET A 1 -21.74 -26.24 -1.81
C MET A 1 -22.30 -25.20 -2.74
N THR A 2 -22.90 -24.15 -2.19
CA THR A 2 -23.37 -23.01 -2.97
C THR A 2 -22.18 -22.16 -3.44
N GLU A 3 -22.40 -21.30 -4.43
CA GLU A 3 -21.38 -20.35 -4.89
C GLU A 3 -20.91 -19.41 -3.77
N GLU A 4 -21.83 -19.01 -2.89
CA GLU A 4 -21.52 -18.19 -1.71
C GLU A 4 -20.64 -18.93 -0.69
N GLU A 5 -20.94 -20.19 -0.38
CA GLU A 5 -20.12 -21.03 0.50
C GLU A 5 -18.71 -21.24 -0.08
N LEU A 6 -18.63 -21.37 -1.40
CA LEU A 6 -17.37 -21.49 -2.12
C LEU A 6 -16.54 -20.20 -2.05
N LYS A 7 -17.17 -19.05 -2.32
CA LYS A 7 -16.54 -17.74 -2.23
C LYS A 7 -15.98 -17.48 -0.84
N ILE A 8 -16.77 -17.72 0.21
CA ILE A 8 -16.32 -17.55 1.61
C ILE A 8 -15.06 -18.38 1.85
N LYS A 9 -15.01 -19.63 1.40
CA LYS A 9 -13.82 -20.47 1.57
C LYS A 9 -12.61 -19.91 0.83
N PHE A 10 -12.83 -19.45 -0.40
CA PHE A 10 -11.75 -18.91 -1.24
C PHE A 10 -11.23 -17.59 -0.70
N ASP A 11 -12.07 -16.79 -0.03
CA ASP A 11 -11.65 -15.55 0.61
C ASP A 11 -10.67 -15.79 1.76
N HIS A 12 -10.82 -16.89 2.50
CA HIS A 12 -9.83 -17.27 3.50
C HIS A 12 -8.49 -17.67 2.85
N ILE A 13 -8.51 -18.40 1.72
CA ILE A 13 -7.30 -18.77 0.97
C ILE A 13 -6.66 -17.53 0.33
N GLN A 14 -7.47 -16.62 -0.22
CA GLN A 14 -7.04 -15.32 -0.72
C GLN A 14 -6.38 -14.48 0.36
N GLY A 15 -6.91 -14.50 1.59
CA GLY A 15 -6.29 -13.85 2.75
C GLY A 15 -4.88 -14.36 3.03
N ILE A 16 -4.66 -15.66 2.91
CA ILE A 16 -3.33 -16.28 3.03
C ILE A 16 -2.41 -15.80 1.89
N PHE A 17 -2.87 -15.89 0.63
CA PHE A 17 -2.13 -15.38 -0.53
C PHE A 17 -1.72 -13.93 -0.33
N ASN A 18 -2.67 -13.05 0.04
CA ASN A 18 -2.43 -11.64 0.25
C ASN A 18 -1.39 -11.39 1.33
N ARG A 19 -1.42 -12.13 2.43
CA ARG A 19 -0.41 -11.98 3.50
C ARG A 19 0.98 -12.39 3.02
N CYS A 20 1.12 -13.54 2.36
CA CYS A 20 2.40 -14.01 1.81
C CYS A 20 2.94 -13.06 0.73
N VAL A 21 2.09 -12.65 -0.21
CA VAL A 21 2.43 -11.72 -1.31
C VAL A 21 2.85 -10.36 -0.76
N ASN A 22 2.09 -9.79 0.17
CA ASN A 22 2.40 -8.46 0.71
C ASN A 22 3.72 -8.47 1.49
N HIS A 23 3.95 -9.51 2.30
CA HIS A 23 5.20 -9.66 3.03
C HIS A 23 6.41 -9.75 2.08
N ALA A 24 6.37 -10.66 1.11
CA ALA A 24 7.46 -10.83 0.15
C ALA A 24 7.70 -9.58 -0.72
N ASN A 25 6.63 -8.91 -1.17
CA ASN A 25 6.76 -7.63 -1.88
C ASN A 25 7.45 -6.57 -1.01
N GLN A 26 7.04 -6.43 0.25
CA GLN A 26 7.63 -5.47 1.16
C GLN A 26 9.14 -5.73 1.34
N VAL A 27 9.53 -7.00 1.53
CA VAL A 27 10.95 -7.38 1.66
C VAL A 27 11.75 -6.98 0.41
N LEU A 28 11.22 -7.21 -0.80
CA LEU A 28 11.90 -6.81 -2.05
C LEU A 28 12.00 -5.30 -2.21
N THR A 29 10.93 -4.56 -1.92
CA THR A 29 10.93 -3.09 -2.01
C THR A 29 11.84 -2.45 -0.96
N ASP A 30 11.85 -2.97 0.26
CA ASP A 30 12.71 -2.48 1.34
C ASP A 30 14.18 -2.82 1.05
N SER A 31 14.46 -3.99 0.49
CA SER A 31 15.81 -4.40 0.09
C SER A 31 16.40 -3.47 -0.95
N ILE A 32 15.67 -3.16 -2.02
CA ILE A 32 16.18 -2.25 -3.06
C ILE A 32 16.29 -0.81 -2.56
N ALA A 33 15.34 -0.36 -1.72
CA ALA A 33 15.41 0.95 -1.10
C ALA A 33 16.65 1.08 -0.19
N ALA A 34 16.90 0.08 0.66
CA ALA A 34 18.05 0.05 1.56
C ALA A 34 19.38 0.02 0.79
N LYS A 35 19.49 -0.78 -0.28
CA LYS A 35 20.68 -0.78 -1.15
C LYS A 35 20.89 0.57 -1.81
N SER A 36 19.83 1.22 -2.27
CA SER A 36 19.90 2.52 -2.96
C SER A 36 20.47 3.65 -2.07
N VAL A 37 20.34 3.56 -0.75
CA VAL A 37 20.88 4.56 0.20
C VAL A 37 22.41 4.69 0.10
N TYR A 38 23.09 3.61 -0.28
CA TYR A 38 24.56 3.56 -0.34
C TYR A 38 25.10 3.71 -1.76
N LEU A 39 24.24 3.96 -2.75
CA LEU A 39 24.61 4.06 -4.15
C LEU A 39 24.42 5.49 -4.65
N ASN A 40 25.30 5.92 -5.56
CA ASN A 40 25.04 7.13 -6.31
C ASN A 40 23.89 6.92 -7.31
N LYS A 41 23.40 8.00 -7.93
CA LYS A 41 22.24 7.95 -8.83
C LYS A 41 22.41 6.94 -9.97
N GLU A 42 23.55 6.97 -10.66
CA GLU A 42 23.85 6.07 -11.79
C GLU A 42 23.90 4.60 -11.34
N GLN A 43 24.53 4.32 -10.20
CA GLN A 43 24.61 2.98 -9.62
C GLN A 43 23.22 2.47 -9.19
N ALA A 44 22.40 3.33 -8.59
CA ALA A 44 21.04 2.98 -8.18
C ALA A 44 20.14 2.73 -9.40
N ASP A 45 20.25 3.54 -10.46
CA ASP A 45 19.52 3.34 -11.71
C ASP A 45 19.93 2.04 -12.40
N LYS A 46 21.23 1.73 -12.43
CA LYS A 46 21.74 0.46 -12.95
C LYS A 46 21.25 -0.74 -12.14
N LEU A 47 21.24 -0.64 -10.81
CA LEU A 47 20.71 -1.69 -9.93
C LEU A 47 19.20 -1.92 -10.21
N GLU A 48 18.40 -0.85 -10.27
CA GLU A 48 16.97 -0.95 -10.59
C GLU A 48 16.72 -1.58 -11.96
N GLN A 49 17.51 -1.22 -12.97
CA GLN A 49 17.43 -1.82 -14.29
C GLN A 49 17.77 -3.33 -14.26
N GLN A 50 18.82 -3.72 -13.53
CA GLN A 50 19.20 -5.12 -13.37
C GLN A 50 18.11 -5.93 -12.65
N GLU A 51 17.52 -5.37 -11.58
CA GLU A 51 16.41 -6.00 -10.86
C GLU A 51 15.17 -6.17 -11.76
N TYR A 52 14.89 -5.17 -12.61
CA TYR A 52 13.79 -5.25 -13.58
C TYR A 52 14.02 -6.37 -14.61
N ILE A 53 15.20 -6.43 -15.22
CA ILE A 53 15.56 -7.48 -16.20
C ILE A 53 15.45 -8.86 -15.55
N ARG A 54 16.05 -9.04 -14.36
CA ARG A 54 15.98 -10.31 -13.62
C ARG A 54 14.53 -10.73 -13.33
N THR A 55 13.70 -9.78 -12.89
CA THR A 55 12.28 -10.01 -12.59
C THR A 55 11.52 -10.41 -13.86
N ALA A 56 11.77 -9.74 -14.98
CA ALA A 56 11.14 -10.05 -16.26
C ALA A 56 11.54 -11.45 -16.78
N ASP A 57 12.82 -11.82 -16.68
CA ASP A 57 13.31 -13.14 -17.08
C ASP A 57 12.68 -14.25 -16.22
N GLU A 58 12.58 -14.02 -14.92
CA GLU A 58 11.98 -14.97 -13.99
C GLU A 58 10.47 -15.14 -14.23
N LEU A 59 9.74 -14.05 -14.47
CA LEU A 59 8.33 -14.10 -14.88
C LEU A 59 8.15 -14.87 -16.18
N ALA A 60 8.98 -14.62 -17.20
CA ALA A 60 8.93 -15.35 -18.46
C ALA A 60 9.10 -16.86 -18.26
N GLN A 61 10.05 -17.27 -17.41
CA GLN A 61 10.25 -18.69 -17.06
C GLN A 61 9.03 -19.29 -16.34
N LEU A 62 8.41 -18.54 -15.44
CA LEU A 62 7.21 -18.99 -14.72
C LEU A 62 6.04 -19.20 -15.68
N TYR A 63 5.77 -18.24 -16.56
CA TYR A 63 4.66 -18.34 -17.53
C TYR A 63 4.89 -19.42 -18.60
N ILE A 64 6.14 -19.65 -19.02
CA ILE A 64 6.47 -20.77 -19.92
C ILE A 64 6.21 -22.12 -19.24
N ARG A 65 6.56 -22.23 -17.95
CA ARG A 65 6.53 -23.50 -17.22
C ARG A 65 5.14 -23.86 -16.69
N TYR A 66 4.34 -22.85 -16.33
CA TYR A 66 3.07 -23.04 -15.60
C TYR A 66 1.93 -22.32 -16.31
N SER A 67 1.27 -23.00 -17.24
CA SER A 67 0.13 -22.45 -18.00
C SER A 67 -1.05 -22.02 -17.12
N VAL A 68 -1.16 -22.58 -15.92
CA VAL A 68 -2.15 -22.21 -14.88
C VAL A 68 -2.04 -20.73 -14.46
N LEU A 69 -0.88 -20.10 -14.68
CA LEU A 69 -0.62 -18.71 -14.29
C LEU A 69 -1.08 -17.68 -15.33
N ASN A 70 -1.47 -18.09 -16.54
CA ASN A 70 -1.70 -17.16 -17.66
C ASN A 70 -2.68 -16.03 -17.30
N ASP A 71 -3.75 -16.36 -16.59
CA ASP A 71 -4.76 -15.36 -16.22
C ASP A 71 -4.25 -14.42 -15.12
N ILE A 72 -3.37 -14.89 -14.22
CA ILE A 72 -2.84 -14.11 -13.10
C ILE A 72 -2.15 -12.84 -13.57
N GLN A 73 -1.51 -12.85 -14.74
CA GLN A 73 -0.87 -11.67 -15.32
C GLN A 73 -1.84 -10.48 -15.47
N SER A 74 -3.13 -10.75 -15.67
CA SER A 74 -4.15 -9.70 -15.81
C SER A 74 -4.78 -9.26 -14.48
N PHE A 75 -4.58 -10.03 -13.41
CA PHE A 75 -5.26 -9.84 -12.12
C PHE A 75 -4.31 -9.58 -10.93
N TYR A 76 -2.99 -9.58 -11.13
CA TYR A 76 -2.01 -9.43 -10.04
C TYR A 76 -2.21 -8.19 -9.16
N SER A 77 -2.83 -7.14 -9.69
CA SER A 77 -3.09 -5.88 -9.00
C SER A 77 -4.36 -5.90 -8.13
N VAL A 78 -5.25 -6.87 -8.35
CA VAL A 78 -6.51 -7.02 -7.62
C VAL A 78 -6.28 -7.76 -6.29
N SER A 79 -6.98 -7.37 -5.23
CA SER A 79 -6.88 -8.01 -3.92
C SER A 79 -7.44 -9.43 -3.90
N ASP A 80 -8.44 -9.68 -4.75
CA ASP A 80 -9.18 -10.94 -4.85
C ASP A 80 -8.78 -11.76 -6.08
N PHE A 81 -7.52 -11.61 -6.52
CA PHE A 81 -7.03 -12.21 -7.77
C PHE A 81 -7.25 -13.74 -7.87
N PHE A 82 -7.26 -14.48 -6.76
CA PHE A 82 -7.51 -15.93 -6.75
C PHE A 82 -8.94 -16.26 -7.16
N TRP A 83 -9.91 -15.42 -6.79
CA TRP A 83 -11.30 -15.55 -7.20
C TRP A 83 -11.55 -14.93 -8.57
N GLU A 84 -10.97 -13.75 -8.82
CA GLU A 84 -11.22 -12.97 -10.04
C GLU A 84 -10.47 -13.50 -11.27
N SER A 85 -9.39 -14.26 -11.07
CA SER A 85 -8.68 -14.92 -12.18
C SER A 85 -9.24 -16.32 -12.45
N GLY A 86 -9.06 -16.83 -13.67
CA GLY A 86 -9.36 -18.22 -14.03
C GLY A 86 -8.36 -19.25 -13.49
N PHE A 87 -7.52 -18.87 -12.50
CA PHE A 87 -6.51 -19.78 -11.93
C PHE A 87 -7.16 -21.05 -11.38
N TYR A 88 -8.18 -20.92 -10.52
CA TYR A 88 -8.83 -22.08 -9.91
C TYR A 88 -9.50 -22.95 -10.97
N GLU A 89 -10.15 -22.34 -11.95
CA GLU A 89 -10.85 -22.99 -13.06
C GLU A 89 -9.90 -23.80 -13.93
N SER A 90 -8.65 -23.34 -14.08
CA SER A 90 -7.61 -24.01 -14.87
C SER A 90 -6.96 -25.23 -14.17
N LEU A 91 -7.19 -25.40 -12.86
CA LEU A 91 -6.68 -26.56 -12.11
C LEU A 91 -7.37 -27.87 -12.49
N LYS A 92 -6.64 -28.99 -12.38
CA LYS A 92 -7.16 -30.34 -12.55
C LYS A 92 -8.12 -30.72 -11.42
N SER A 93 -8.97 -31.71 -11.65
CA SER A 93 -10.00 -32.11 -10.67
C SER A 93 -9.42 -32.59 -9.33
N ASP A 94 -8.26 -33.25 -9.31
CA ASP A 94 -7.58 -33.63 -8.08
C ASP A 94 -6.95 -32.43 -7.36
N GLU A 95 -6.36 -31.49 -8.10
CA GLU A 95 -5.82 -30.24 -7.56
C GLU A 95 -6.93 -29.36 -6.96
N LYS A 96 -8.04 -29.19 -7.68
CA LYS A 96 -9.26 -28.50 -7.21
C LYS A 96 -9.77 -29.08 -5.89
N ARG A 97 -9.81 -30.40 -5.76
CA ARG A 97 -10.24 -31.08 -4.52
C ARG A 97 -9.33 -30.73 -3.34
N LYS A 98 -8.02 -30.55 -3.56
CA LYS A 98 -7.09 -30.17 -2.49
C LYS A 98 -7.41 -28.79 -1.92
N TYR A 99 -7.61 -27.79 -2.79
CA TYR A 99 -8.10 -26.46 -2.39
C TYR A 99 -9.44 -26.53 -1.64
N MET A 100 -10.36 -27.37 -2.12
CA MET A 100 -11.66 -27.57 -1.45
C MET A 100 -11.56 -28.31 -0.11
N SER A 101 -10.53 -29.12 0.11
CA SER A 101 -10.30 -29.83 1.39
C SER A 101 -9.41 -29.07 2.36
N PHE A 102 -8.65 -28.08 1.86
CA PHE A 102 -7.72 -27.33 2.68
C PHE A 102 -8.44 -26.59 3.82
N ASN A 103 -7.81 -26.56 4.99
CA ASN A 103 -8.24 -25.79 6.14
C ASN A 103 -7.39 -24.51 6.23
N PRO A 104 -7.94 -23.33 5.91
CA PRO A 104 -7.17 -22.09 5.98
C PRO A 104 -6.58 -21.79 7.37
N LEU A 105 -7.22 -22.28 8.43
CA LEU A 105 -6.76 -22.07 9.80
C LEU A 105 -5.53 -22.92 10.17
N SER A 106 -5.22 -23.98 9.40
CA SER A 106 -4.01 -24.78 9.62
C SER A 106 -2.77 -24.20 8.92
N PHE A 107 -2.90 -23.06 8.23
CA PHE A 107 -1.75 -22.41 7.59
C PHE A 107 -0.85 -21.73 8.64
N ASP A 108 0.30 -22.34 8.89
CA ASP A 108 1.39 -21.78 9.69
C ASP A 108 2.33 -20.92 8.81
N TYR A 109 2.30 -19.61 9.06
CA TYR A 109 3.15 -18.63 8.41
C TYR A 109 4.63 -18.78 8.75
N SER A 110 4.97 -19.16 9.98
CA SER A 110 6.37 -19.34 10.39
C SER A 110 7.01 -20.50 9.65
N ARG A 111 6.23 -21.57 9.45
CA ARG A 111 6.65 -22.73 8.66
C ARG A 111 6.80 -22.36 7.17
N TYR A 112 5.88 -21.56 6.63
CA TYR A 112 5.98 -21.05 5.26
C TYR A 112 7.21 -20.15 5.05
N GLU A 113 7.57 -19.32 6.03
CA GLU A 113 8.74 -18.43 5.95
C GLU A 113 10.07 -19.22 5.90
N GLN A 114 10.12 -20.41 6.49
CA GLN A 114 11.29 -21.30 6.44
C GLN A 114 11.39 -22.06 5.12
N ASP A 115 10.24 -22.50 4.58
CA ASP A 115 10.15 -23.18 3.29
C ASP A 115 8.87 -22.74 2.56
N ASN A 116 9.03 -21.89 1.54
CA ASN A 116 7.88 -21.35 0.81
C ASN A 116 7.16 -22.41 -0.05
N THR A 117 7.72 -23.60 -0.22
CA THR A 117 7.10 -24.71 -1.00
C THR A 117 6.34 -25.69 -0.12
N VAL A 118 6.37 -25.51 1.20
CA VAL A 118 5.87 -26.49 2.18
C VAL A 118 4.38 -26.81 2.00
N TYR A 119 3.58 -25.86 1.49
CA TYR A 119 2.15 -26.03 1.25
C TYR A 119 1.80 -26.48 -0.18
N ASP A 120 2.76 -26.60 -1.12
CA ASP A 120 2.44 -26.92 -2.52
C ASP A 120 1.79 -28.30 -2.70
N LYS A 121 1.98 -29.21 -1.74
CA LYS A 121 1.30 -30.51 -1.72
C LYS A 121 -0.19 -30.39 -1.41
N GLU A 122 -0.56 -29.46 -0.52
CA GLU A 122 -1.93 -29.22 -0.02
C GLU A 122 -2.66 -28.13 -0.81
N LEU A 123 -1.92 -27.19 -1.37
CA LEU A 123 -2.36 -26.10 -2.24
C LEU A 123 -1.47 -26.09 -3.50
N PRO A 124 -1.83 -26.88 -4.52
CA PRO A 124 -1.06 -26.96 -5.76
C PRO A 124 -0.70 -25.59 -6.34
N TYR A 125 0.59 -25.38 -6.64
CA TYR A 125 1.13 -24.12 -7.18
C TYR A 125 1.08 -22.91 -6.25
N PHE A 126 0.78 -23.08 -4.96
CA PHE A 126 0.70 -21.96 -4.02
C PHE A 126 1.95 -21.08 -4.02
N SER A 127 3.13 -21.67 -3.85
CA SER A 127 4.41 -20.96 -3.84
C SER A 127 4.68 -20.24 -5.17
N VAL A 128 4.33 -20.90 -6.27
CA VAL A 128 4.50 -20.40 -7.64
C VAL A 128 3.59 -19.21 -7.89
N VAL A 129 2.33 -19.27 -7.46
CA VAL A 129 1.36 -18.18 -7.56
C VAL A 129 1.82 -16.98 -6.72
N VAL A 130 2.20 -17.21 -5.46
CA VAL A 130 2.73 -16.13 -4.60
C VAL A 130 3.92 -15.47 -5.28
N LYS A 131 4.89 -16.26 -5.75
CA LYS A 131 6.09 -15.76 -6.42
C LYS A 131 5.74 -14.93 -7.67
N THR A 132 4.82 -15.42 -8.49
CA THR A 132 4.40 -14.74 -9.72
C THR A 132 3.77 -13.39 -9.41
N VAL A 133 2.80 -13.34 -8.49
CA VAL A 133 2.14 -12.08 -8.10
C VAL A 133 3.12 -11.10 -7.45
N VAL A 134 4.07 -11.59 -6.65
CA VAL A 134 5.14 -10.77 -6.07
C VAL A 134 6.01 -10.15 -7.16
N LEU A 135 6.48 -10.95 -8.13
CA LEU A 135 7.32 -10.45 -9.21
C LEU A 135 6.56 -9.46 -10.12
N GLU A 136 5.27 -9.68 -10.40
CA GLU A 136 4.44 -8.73 -11.15
C GLU A 136 4.28 -7.39 -10.43
N ARG A 137 3.96 -7.44 -9.12
CA ARG A 137 3.83 -6.23 -8.29
C ARG A 137 5.17 -5.50 -8.14
N TYR A 138 6.26 -6.25 -7.99
CA TYR A 138 7.60 -5.68 -7.90
C TYR A 138 8.05 -5.05 -9.24
N SER A 139 7.77 -5.72 -10.37
CA SER A 139 7.98 -5.17 -11.71
C SER A 139 7.20 -3.87 -11.93
N ALA A 140 5.93 -3.82 -11.50
CA ALA A 140 5.12 -2.60 -11.55
C ALA A 140 5.70 -1.48 -10.66
N TYR A 141 6.20 -1.82 -9.47
CA TYR A 141 6.89 -0.88 -8.59
C TYR A 141 8.14 -0.27 -9.26
N LEU A 142 8.99 -1.10 -9.87
CA LEU A 142 10.21 -0.64 -10.56
C LEU A 142 9.89 0.27 -11.75
N ARG A 143 8.86 -0.08 -12.55
CA ARG A 143 8.38 0.76 -13.67
C ARG A 143 7.91 2.14 -13.18
N LYS A 144 7.05 2.16 -12.16
CA LYS A 144 6.55 3.41 -11.58
C LYS A 144 7.68 4.28 -11.04
N LYS A 145 8.71 3.68 -10.44
CA LYS A 145 9.89 4.39 -9.95
C LYS A 145 10.68 5.03 -11.09
N LYS A 146 10.87 4.32 -12.21
CA LYS A 146 11.51 4.85 -13.42
C LYS A 146 10.71 5.99 -14.05
N GLU A 147 9.40 5.83 -14.21
CA GLU A 147 8.51 6.87 -14.76
C GLU A 147 8.53 8.15 -13.91
N SER A 148 8.53 8.00 -12.58
CA SER A 148 8.62 9.13 -11.65
C SER A 148 9.94 9.91 -11.80
N LYS A 149 11.05 9.23 -12.10
CA LYS A 149 12.35 9.86 -12.35
C LYS A 149 12.37 10.62 -13.68
N VAL A 150 11.84 10.01 -14.75
CA VAL A 150 11.74 10.65 -16.07
C VAL A 150 10.87 11.92 -15.98
N GLN A 151 9.75 11.88 -15.24
CA GLN A 151 8.91 13.05 -15.01
C GLN A 151 9.61 14.15 -14.19
N ALA A 152 10.51 13.78 -13.27
CA ALA A 152 11.31 14.73 -12.50
C ALA A 152 12.46 15.35 -13.32
N GLU A 153 12.99 14.63 -14.31
CA GLU A 153 14.06 15.10 -15.20
C GLU A 153 13.56 15.98 -16.36
N VAL A 154 12.30 15.85 -16.77
CA VAL A 154 11.67 16.68 -17.82
C VAL A 154 11.27 18.07 -17.30
N GLN A 155 11.36 18.32 -15.98
CA GLN A 155 11.26 19.68 -15.43
C GLN A 155 12.59 20.43 -15.66
N PRO A 156 12.60 21.67 -16.19
CA PRO A 156 13.83 22.36 -16.54
C PRO A 156 14.74 22.56 -15.32
N HIS A 157 15.98 22.09 -15.46
CA HIS A 157 17.08 22.25 -14.52
C HIS A 157 17.19 23.69 -13.97
N GLN A 158 17.18 23.83 -12.65
CA GLN A 158 17.96 24.88 -12.01
C GLN A 158 19.36 24.31 -11.77
N GLU A 159 20.35 25.02 -12.32
CA GLU A 159 21.76 24.66 -12.43
C GLU A 159 22.39 24.22 -11.10
N GLU A 160 23.13 23.11 -11.15
CA GLU A 160 24.10 22.73 -10.13
C GLU A 160 25.26 23.74 -10.10
N PRO A 161 25.84 23.99 -8.92
CA PRO A 161 27.28 24.20 -8.81
C PRO A 161 27.96 23.00 -8.13
N GLN A 162 29.01 22.49 -8.77
CA GLN A 162 29.92 21.48 -8.21
C GLN A 162 30.95 22.10 -7.21
N PRO A 163 31.99 21.36 -6.76
CA PRO A 163 32.05 20.73 -5.45
C PRO A 163 33.10 21.37 -4.53
N ILE A 164 32.86 21.43 -3.21
CA ILE A 164 33.92 21.77 -2.24
C ILE A 164 34.10 20.59 -1.28
N GLN A 165 35.27 19.95 -1.40
CA GLN A 165 35.85 19.10 -0.37
C GLN A 165 36.13 19.94 0.88
N ASP A 166 35.57 19.57 2.04
CA ASP A 166 36.37 19.24 3.24
C ASP A 166 35.49 19.03 4.49
N LYS A 167 35.86 17.96 5.22
CA LYS A 167 35.78 17.75 6.68
C LYS A 167 34.42 17.81 7.38
N TYR A 168 34.01 16.61 7.79
CA TYR A 168 33.15 16.31 8.94
C TYR A 168 33.25 17.33 10.08
N GLN A 169 32.20 18.13 10.28
CA GLN A 169 31.82 18.68 11.58
C GLN A 169 30.30 18.71 11.70
N GLU A 170 29.83 18.34 12.89
CA GLU A 170 28.44 18.15 13.30
C GLU A 170 27.52 19.33 12.90
N PRO A 171 26.28 19.08 12.41
CA PRO A 171 25.38 20.18 12.10
C PRO A 171 24.77 20.77 13.37
N LYS A 172 25.26 21.95 13.74
CA LYS A 172 24.51 22.93 14.52
C LYS A 172 23.34 23.44 13.68
N ILE A 173 22.17 23.40 14.30
CA ILE A 173 20.87 23.83 13.79
C ILE A 173 20.94 25.34 13.44
N ILE A 174 20.72 25.68 12.16
CA ILE A 174 20.23 27.00 11.75
C ILE A 174 19.09 26.75 10.74
N PRO A 175 17.91 27.39 10.93
CA PRO A 175 16.71 27.06 10.16
C PRO A 175 16.75 27.77 8.81
N HIS A 176 17.01 27.03 7.74
CA HIS A 176 16.77 27.53 6.38
C HIS A 176 15.36 27.14 5.95
N VAL A 177 14.49 28.15 5.85
CA VAL A 177 13.14 28.05 5.30
C VAL A 177 13.25 27.75 3.81
N ALA A 178 13.46 26.47 3.47
CA ALA A 178 13.11 25.95 2.16
C ALA A 178 11.58 25.94 2.07
N LYS A 179 11.01 26.39 0.94
CA LYS A 179 9.59 26.18 0.65
C LYS A 179 9.37 24.66 0.66
N THR A 180 8.88 24.16 1.80
CA THR A 180 8.63 22.75 2.02
C THR A 180 7.56 22.31 1.04
N GLU A 181 7.95 21.47 0.08
CA GLU A 181 6.97 20.66 -0.64
C GLU A 181 6.04 20.03 0.40
N ASN A 182 4.73 20.16 0.18
CA ASN A 182 3.73 19.67 1.10
C ASN A 182 3.97 18.17 1.37
N PRO A 183 4.23 17.76 2.64
CA PRO A 183 4.56 16.37 2.96
C PRO A 183 3.50 15.35 2.53
N PHE A 184 2.23 15.74 2.49
CA PHE A 184 1.16 14.86 1.99
C PHE A 184 1.19 14.65 0.49
N LYS A 185 1.84 15.54 -0.28
CA LYS A 185 1.78 15.54 -1.75
C LYS A 185 0.34 15.40 -2.28
N SER A 186 -0.61 16.04 -1.60
CA SER A 186 -2.02 15.96 -1.94
C SER A 186 -2.27 16.58 -3.31
N ILE A 187 -2.94 15.84 -4.20
CA ILE A 187 -3.37 16.31 -5.53
C ILE A 187 -4.87 16.62 -5.59
N LEU A 188 -5.57 16.52 -4.45
CA LEU A 188 -7.01 16.78 -4.34
C LEU A 188 -7.35 18.23 -4.74
N ASN A 189 -8.32 18.39 -5.62
CA ASN A 189 -8.86 19.70 -5.98
C ASN A 189 -9.91 20.19 -4.96
N ASP A 190 -10.31 21.47 -5.03
CA ASP A 190 -11.23 22.06 -4.05
C ASP A 190 -12.61 21.34 -4.02
N ARG A 191 -13.11 20.81 -5.14
CA ARG A 191 -14.38 20.05 -5.15
C ARG A 191 -14.22 18.72 -4.43
N GLN A 192 -13.11 18.03 -4.66
CA GLN A 192 -12.79 16.76 -4.01
C GLN A 192 -12.56 16.95 -2.49
N ILE A 193 -11.92 18.04 -2.08
CA ILE A 193 -11.78 18.39 -0.65
C ILE A 193 -13.14 18.64 -0.02
N GLY A 194 -14.05 19.36 -0.69
CA GLY A 194 -15.42 19.55 -0.21
C GLY A 194 -16.15 18.23 0.02
N LEU A 195 -16.12 17.34 -0.97
CA LEU A 195 -16.76 16.02 -0.86
C LEU A 195 -16.16 15.15 0.25
N LEU A 196 -14.85 15.26 0.50
CA LEU A 196 -14.20 14.57 1.61
C LEU A 196 -14.62 15.12 2.98
N VAL A 197 -14.87 16.43 3.08
CA VAL A 197 -15.41 17.01 4.32
C VAL A 197 -16.80 16.45 4.62
N ASP A 198 -17.66 16.34 3.61
CA ASP A 198 -18.98 15.74 3.77
C ASP A 198 -18.86 14.29 4.28
N CYS A 199 -17.97 13.50 3.66
CA CYS A 199 -17.66 12.14 4.10
C CYS A 199 -17.18 12.07 5.55
N ILE A 200 -16.22 12.92 5.95
CA ILE A 200 -15.62 12.93 7.29
C ILE A 200 -16.67 13.23 8.35
N ASN A 201 -17.57 14.16 8.05
CA ASN A 201 -18.62 14.60 8.96
C ASN A 201 -19.77 13.59 9.04
N GLU A 202 -20.17 12.99 7.91
CA GLU A 202 -21.27 12.01 7.87
C GLU A 202 -20.99 10.76 8.73
N VAL A 203 -19.75 10.26 8.70
CA VAL A 203 -19.34 9.09 9.49
C VAL A 203 -18.66 9.47 10.81
N GLU A 204 -18.74 10.75 11.20
CA GLU A 204 -18.27 11.28 12.48
C GLU A 204 -16.85 10.83 12.86
N ILE A 205 -15.90 10.86 11.92
CA ILE A 205 -14.52 10.38 12.14
C ILE A 205 -13.86 11.12 13.31
N PHE A 206 -14.18 12.40 13.49
CA PHE A 206 -13.65 13.26 14.53
C PHE A 206 -14.73 13.77 15.48
N ASN A 207 -14.28 14.19 16.67
CA ASN A 207 -15.13 14.69 17.75
C ASN A 207 -15.83 16.04 17.47
N ALA A 208 -15.49 16.69 16.37
CA ALA A 208 -16.03 17.99 15.96
C ALA A 208 -16.17 18.00 14.44
N PRO A 209 -17.18 18.72 13.90
CA PRO A 209 -17.35 18.86 12.47
C PRO A 209 -16.13 19.54 11.85
N MET A 210 -15.65 18.97 10.76
CA MET A 210 -14.54 19.49 9.98
C MET A 210 -15.07 20.45 8.92
N THR A 211 -14.38 21.56 8.71
CA THR A 211 -14.67 22.48 7.59
C THR A 211 -13.75 22.23 6.40
N PHE A 212 -14.11 22.78 5.25
CA PHE A 212 -13.26 22.81 4.05
C PHE A 212 -11.87 23.37 4.34
N GLU A 213 -11.79 24.49 5.06
CA GLU A 213 -10.53 25.14 5.41
C GLU A 213 -9.69 24.30 6.39
N ASP A 214 -10.35 23.56 7.29
CA ASP A 214 -9.67 22.66 8.22
C ASP A 214 -9.01 21.49 7.48
N LEU A 215 -9.74 20.83 6.58
CA LEU A 215 -9.19 19.72 5.80
C LEU A 215 -8.06 20.19 4.88
N LYS A 216 -8.23 21.35 4.23
CA LYS A 216 -7.19 21.96 3.39
C LYS A 216 -5.92 22.30 4.18
N ALA A 217 -6.09 22.80 5.40
CA ALA A 217 -4.99 23.06 6.33
C ALA A 217 -4.29 21.78 6.80
N ILE A 218 -5.05 20.72 7.11
CA ILE A 218 -4.53 19.39 7.47
C ILE A 218 -3.73 18.78 6.31
N LEU A 219 -4.30 18.78 5.10
CA LEU A 219 -3.64 18.27 3.90
C LEU A 219 -2.40 19.08 3.53
N SER A 220 -2.29 20.33 4.00
CA SER A 220 -1.09 21.18 3.87
C SER A 220 -0.11 21.04 5.03
N CYS A 221 -0.36 20.12 5.98
CA CYS A 221 0.38 19.94 7.23
C CYS A 221 0.49 21.21 8.10
N LYS A 222 -0.52 22.09 8.03
CA LYS A 222 -0.59 23.33 8.81
C LYS A 222 -1.93 23.42 9.55
N PRO A 223 -2.30 22.42 10.38
CA PRO A 223 -3.59 22.39 11.04
C PRO A 223 -3.76 23.62 11.95
N LYS A 224 -4.87 24.33 11.81
CA LYS A 224 -5.26 25.43 12.70
C LYS A 224 -5.98 24.92 13.95
N VAL A 225 -6.69 23.81 13.79
CA VAL A 225 -7.46 23.12 14.82
C VAL A 225 -6.94 21.70 14.94
N ILE A 226 -6.80 21.21 16.18
CA ILE A 226 -6.41 19.83 16.45
C ILE A 226 -7.69 19.00 16.56
N PHE A 227 -7.85 18.02 15.67
CA PHE A 227 -9.00 17.12 15.69
C PHE A 227 -8.72 15.86 16.49
N ARG A 228 -9.69 15.45 17.31
CA ARG A 228 -9.64 14.20 18.07
C ARG A 228 -10.38 13.11 17.30
N SER A 229 -9.70 12.01 17.05
CA SER A 229 -10.26 10.82 16.43
C SER A 229 -11.30 10.16 17.35
N ASN A 230 -12.53 10.00 16.87
CA ASN A 230 -13.56 9.18 17.52
C ASN A 230 -13.28 7.69 17.32
N ASN A 231 -12.75 7.34 16.15
CA ASN A 231 -12.37 5.99 15.78
C ASN A 231 -11.10 6.01 14.91
N ASN A 232 -9.98 5.55 15.48
CA ASN A 232 -8.69 5.51 14.78
C ASN A 232 -8.72 4.59 13.55
N ARG A 233 -9.63 3.62 13.51
CA ARG A 233 -9.82 2.73 12.36
C ARG A 233 -10.43 3.48 11.17
N LEU A 234 -11.41 4.37 11.41
CA LEU A 234 -11.98 5.21 10.35
C LEU A 234 -10.96 6.21 9.81
N VAL A 235 -10.16 6.82 10.69
CA VAL A 235 -9.03 7.67 10.26
C VAL A 235 -8.07 6.86 9.39
N ALA A 236 -7.64 5.69 9.87
CA ALA A 236 -6.70 4.87 9.14
C ALA A 236 -7.26 4.38 7.80
N PHE A 237 -8.54 4.02 7.75
CA PHE A 237 -9.20 3.58 6.52
C PHE A 237 -9.30 4.70 5.49
N LEU A 238 -9.82 5.88 5.87
CA LEU A 238 -9.94 7.02 4.97
C LEU A 238 -8.61 7.38 4.31
N PHE A 239 -7.54 7.51 5.11
CA PHE A 239 -6.22 7.85 4.58
C PHE A 239 -5.57 6.71 3.80
N SER A 240 -5.88 5.45 4.13
CA SER A 240 -5.46 4.30 3.30
C SER A 240 -6.12 4.36 1.94
N GLU A 241 -7.43 4.63 1.86
CA GLU A 241 -8.15 4.74 0.59
C GLU A 241 -7.65 5.91 -0.27
N LEU A 242 -7.44 7.08 0.33
CA LEU A 242 -6.86 8.22 -0.38
C LEU A 242 -5.46 7.90 -0.93
N SER A 243 -4.64 7.21 -0.16
CA SER A 243 -3.31 6.76 -0.56
C SER A 243 -3.34 5.70 -1.67
N ASN A 244 -4.21 4.69 -1.54
CA ASN A 244 -4.40 3.62 -2.52
C ASN A 244 -4.85 4.17 -3.88
N HIS A 245 -5.64 5.25 -3.85
CA HIS A 245 -6.08 5.99 -5.01
C HIS A 245 -5.07 7.02 -5.54
N GLY A 246 -3.89 7.14 -4.91
CA GLY A 246 -2.83 8.06 -5.32
C GLY A 246 -3.17 9.54 -5.10
N LEU A 247 -4.18 9.85 -4.29
CA LEU A 247 -4.62 11.22 -4.02
C LEU A 247 -3.72 11.91 -2.99
N ILE A 248 -3.02 11.12 -2.18
CA ILE A 248 -2.01 11.54 -1.22
C ILE A 248 -0.81 10.58 -1.25
N THR A 249 0.26 10.95 -0.56
CA THR A 249 1.48 10.14 -0.41
C THR A 249 1.22 8.76 0.25
N PRO A 250 1.92 7.69 -0.19
CA PRO A 250 1.86 6.39 0.47
C PRO A 250 2.39 6.41 1.91
N ASN A 251 3.22 7.40 2.26
CA ASN A 251 3.78 7.57 3.60
C ASN A 251 2.86 8.35 4.55
N TRP A 252 1.56 8.36 4.30
CA TRP A 252 0.58 9.20 5.01
C TRP A 252 0.62 9.01 6.53
N GLN A 253 0.88 7.78 7.02
CA GLN A 253 1.00 7.49 8.46
C GLN A 253 2.15 8.26 9.11
N SER A 254 3.31 8.28 8.44
CA SER A 254 4.47 9.05 8.90
C SER A 254 4.19 10.55 8.83
N VAL A 255 3.45 11.02 7.82
CA VAL A 255 3.10 12.44 7.67
C VAL A 255 2.17 12.89 8.80
N ILE A 256 1.13 12.12 9.11
CA ILE A 256 0.23 12.40 10.24
C ILE A 256 1.01 12.44 11.56
N ALA A 257 1.85 11.45 11.81
CA ALA A 257 2.61 11.34 13.05
C ALA A 257 3.63 12.48 13.21
N LYS A 258 4.42 12.76 12.17
CA LYS A 258 5.46 13.80 12.20
C LYS A 258 4.86 15.20 12.36
N ASN A 259 3.74 15.47 11.71
CA ASN A 259 3.06 16.77 11.76
C ASN A 259 2.02 16.87 12.88
N LYS A 260 1.86 15.81 13.71
CA LYS A 260 0.98 15.80 14.88
C LYS A 260 -0.45 16.23 14.54
N LEU A 261 -1.02 15.68 13.48
CA LEU A 261 -2.27 16.20 12.90
C LEU A 261 -3.53 15.83 13.69
N PHE A 262 -3.51 14.69 14.39
CA PHE A 262 -4.68 14.15 15.07
C PHE A 262 -4.32 13.60 16.45
N VAL A 263 -5.25 13.68 17.39
CA VAL A 263 -5.13 13.09 18.72
C VAL A 263 -6.06 11.90 18.91
N THR A 264 -5.66 10.96 19.76
CA THR A 264 -6.46 9.77 20.12
C THR A 264 -7.74 10.15 20.85
N LYS A 265 -8.75 9.26 20.83
CA LYS A 265 -10.02 9.41 21.57
C LYS A 265 -9.85 9.69 23.08
N ASN A 266 -8.70 9.35 23.68
CA ASN A 266 -8.50 9.48 25.12
C ASN A 266 -8.56 10.94 25.58
N ILE A 267 -9.63 11.30 26.29
CA ILE A 267 -9.92 12.67 26.75
C ILE A 267 -8.98 13.09 27.89
N LYS A 268 -8.34 12.15 28.60
CA LYS A 268 -7.53 12.46 29.78
C LYS A 268 -6.12 12.97 29.43
N LYS A 269 -5.63 12.68 28.23
CA LYS A 269 -4.31 13.12 27.74
C LYS A 269 -4.36 13.30 26.23
N ASP A 270 -3.95 14.46 25.73
CA ASP A 270 -3.81 14.74 24.30
C ASP A 270 -2.59 14.00 23.74
N LYS A 271 -2.75 12.68 23.59
CA LYS A 271 -1.80 11.83 22.91
C LYS A 271 -2.08 11.90 21.41
N TYR A 272 -1.12 12.45 20.65
CA TYR A 272 -1.14 12.42 19.19
C TYR A 272 -1.06 10.99 18.66
N LEU A 273 -1.76 10.74 17.55
CA LEU A 273 -1.65 9.48 16.82
C LEU A 273 -0.24 9.36 16.25
N ASN A 274 0.44 8.26 16.60
CA ASN A 274 1.74 7.91 16.03
C ASN A 274 1.59 6.89 14.89
N GLN A 275 2.68 6.65 14.16
CA GLN A 275 2.70 5.73 13.02
C GLN A 275 2.27 4.31 13.43
N GLY A 276 2.66 3.83 14.61
CA GLY A 276 2.26 2.52 15.14
C GLY A 276 0.77 2.43 15.46
N ASP A 277 0.18 3.48 16.05
CA ASP A 277 -1.26 3.55 16.33
C ASP A 277 -2.06 3.44 15.02
N LEU A 278 -1.61 4.14 13.96
CA LEU A 278 -2.25 4.15 12.64
C LEU A 278 -2.04 2.86 11.86
N ALA A 279 -0.84 2.27 11.90
CA ALA A 279 -0.55 0.98 11.26
C ALA A 279 -1.36 -0.15 11.89
N THR A 280 -1.47 -0.15 13.22
CA THR A 280 -2.31 -1.08 13.98
C THR A 280 -3.77 -0.91 13.59
N ALA A 281 -4.27 0.33 13.58
CA ALA A 281 -5.65 0.63 13.18
C ALA A 281 -5.95 0.20 11.73
N ALA A 282 -5.06 0.48 10.77
CA ALA A 282 -5.21 0.07 9.38
C ALA A 282 -5.26 -1.46 9.22
N ASN A 283 -4.46 -2.20 9.99
CA ASN A 283 -4.51 -3.66 9.98
C ASN A 283 -5.83 -4.22 10.52
N TYR A 284 -6.45 -3.56 11.50
CA TYR A 284 -7.75 -3.99 12.04
C TYR A 284 -8.94 -3.72 11.12
N VAL A 285 -8.76 -2.96 10.04
CA VAL A 285 -9.85 -2.67 9.08
C VAL A 285 -9.94 -3.72 7.98
N LYS A 286 -8.88 -4.53 7.76
CA LYS A 286 -8.88 -5.60 6.75
C LYS A 286 -10.01 -6.60 7.04
N GLY A 287 -11.02 -6.65 6.16
CA GLY A 287 -12.21 -7.51 6.31
C GLY A 287 -13.43 -6.85 6.94
N LEU A 288 -13.38 -5.55 7.30
CA LEU A 288 -14.52 -4.77 7.82
C LEU A 288 -15.10 -3.78 6.80
N GLU A 289 -14.71 -3.90 5.53
CA GLU A 289 -15.04 -2.96 4.45
C GLU A 289 -16.55 -2.87 4.14
N TYR A 290 -17.32 -3.88 4.57
CA TYR A 290 -18.77 -3.96 4.41
C TYR A 290 -19.55 -3.36 5.59
N GLU A 291 -18.88 -2.98 6.68
CA GLU A 291 -19.53 -2.27 7.79
C GLU A 291 -19.97 -0.86 7.33
N LYS A 292 -21.13 -0.41 7.83
CA LYS A 292 -21.85 0.80 7.37
C LYS A 292 -20.93 1.99 7.11
N ASP A 293 -20.09 2.35 8.08
CA ASP A 293 -19.26 3.57 7.99
C ASP A 293 -18.13 3.42 6.97
N TYR A 294 -17.54 2.24 6.81
CA TYR A 294 -16.49 1.97 5.82
C TYR A 294 -17.07 1.91 4.40
N ALA A 295 -18.29 1.37 4.25
CA ALA A 295 -19.02 1.37 2.99
C ALA A 295 -19.36 2.80 2.53
N ILE A 296 -19.77 3.67 3.47
CA ILE A 296 -20.00 5.10 3.19
C ILE A 296 -18.70 5.75 2.70
N ILE A 297 -17.59 5.59 3.43
CA ILE A 297 -16.28 6.13 3.03
C ILE A 297 -15.91 5.65 1.62
N SER A 298 -16.01 4.35 1.36
CA SER A 298 -15.70 3.75 0.05
C SER A 298 -16.55 4.34 -1.08
N ASN A 299 -17.83 4.62 -0.82
CA ASN A 299 -18.72 5.25 -1.80
C ASN A 299 -18.28 6.69 -2.12
N TYR A 300 -17.93 7.47 -1.10
CA TYR A 300 -17.39 8.82 -1.29
C TYR A 300 -16.08 8.81 -2.09
N ILE A 301 -15.15 7.90 -1.77
CA ILE A 301 -13.88 7.75 -2.50
C ILE A 301 -14.12 7.40 -3.98
N LYS A 302 -15.12 6.55 -4.29
CA LYS A 302 -15.52 6.26 -5.68
C LYS A 302 -16.02 7.49 -6.42
N GLN A 303 -16.71 8.40 -5.73
CA GLN A 303 -17.21 9.65 -6.33
C GLN A 303 -16.09 10.65 -6.62
N LEU A 304 -14.98 10.63 -5.87
CA LEU A 304 -13.83 11.51 -6.13
C LEU A 304 -13.26 11.31 -7.54
N LYS A 305 -13.33 10.09 -8.11
CA LYS A 305 -12.87 9.81 -9.48
C LYS A 305 -13.68 10.52 -10.57
N LYS A 306 -14.90 10.95 -10.25
CA LYS A 306 -15.83 11.59 -11.20
C LYS A 306 -15.70 13.12 -11.21
N LEU A 307 -14.83 13.68 -10.36
CA LEU A 307 -14.66 15.11 -10.11
C LEU A 307 -13.26 15.61 -10.41
#